data_AF-A0A6M0CYS9-F1
#
_entry.id   AF-A0A6M0CYS9-F1
#
_cell.length_a   1.000
_cell.length_b   1.000
_cell.length_c   1.000
_cell.angle_alpha   90.00
_cell.angle_beta   90.00
_cell.angle_gamma   90.00
#
_symmetry.space_group_name_H-M   'P 1'
#
loop_
_entity.id
_entity.type
_entity.pdbx_description
1 polymer ?
#
loop_
_entity_poly.entity_id
_entity_poly.type
_entity_poly.pdbx_seq_one_letter_code
_entity_poly.pdbx_strand_id
1 'polypeptide(L)'
;FAGELAAGASSLGLNLVVSDGIKQVSREAHHLHAFVRFVPLPAGLAEQLQLDLVAFSRAAHDILESASSHFADRLGRQRWLIATPRDGIRFDGQALEYQRQCPEAWRQWACHADDPGAELWRTYYRHTFNPARVNPDAMRQHMPGRFWRHLPEGPLIARLVGQARQGKQRDGQAPEVGQQGGKRIALGEGLSARLNRQ
;
A
#
# COMPACT_ATOMS: atom_id res chain seq x y z
N PHE A 1 42.43 22.07 29.68
CA PHE A 1 41.27 22.70 29.01
C PHE A 1 41.01 22.22 27.56
N ALA A 2 41.76 21.24 27.01
CA ALA A 2 41.54 20.75 25.64
C ALA A 2 40.71 19.44 25.52
N GLY A 3 40.25 18.86 26.64
CA GLY A 3 39.53 17.56 26.64
C GLY A 3 38.01 17.65 26.51
N GLU A 4 37.41 18.82 26.77
CA GLU A 4 35.94 18.95 26.93
C GLU A 4 35.23 19.31 25.62
N LEU A 5 35.94 19.87 24.64
CA LEU A 5 35.38 20.27 23.34
C LEU A 5 35.21 19.10 22.35
N ALA A 6 35.99 18.01 22.50
CA ALA A 6 35.88 16.83 21.63
C ALA A 6 34.68 15.94 21.99
N ALA A 7 34.35 15.82 23.28
CA ALA A 7 33.22 15.01 23.76
C ALA A 7 31.85 15.59 23.33
N GLY A 8 31.74 16.92 23.25
CA GLY A 8 30.52 17.61 22.80
C GLY A 8 30.23 17.42 21.30
N ALA A 9 31.26 17.36 20.45
CA ALA A 9 31.08 17.14 19.01
C ALA A 9 30.67 15.70 18.68
N SER A 10 31.22 14.71 19.40
CA SER A 10 30.83 13.29 19.25
C SER A 10 29.41 13.02 19.76
N SER A 11 28.98 13.64 20.86
CA SER A 11 27.62 13.48 21.38
C SER A 11 26.58 14.17 20.50
N LEU A 12 26.88 15.35 19.94
CA LEU A 12 26.02 16.03 18.95
C LEU A 12 25.91 15.23 17.65
N GLY A 13 27.01 14.64 17.16
CA GLY A 13 27.01 13.77 15.98
C GLY A 13 26.19 12.49 16.18
N LEU A 14 26.35 11.83 17.33
CA LEU A 14 25.53 10.66 17.72
C LEU A 14 24.06 11.03 17.88
N ASN A 15 23.73 12.14 18.54
CA ASN A 15 22.35 12.59 18.71
C ASN A 15 21.69 12.97 17.39
N LEU A 16 22.41 13.62 16.47
CA LEU A 16 21.89 13.95 15.14
C LEU A 16 21.61 12.68 14.33
N VAL A 17 22.56 11.73 14.30
CA VAL A 17 22.41 10.43 13.60
C VAL A 17 21.27 9.60 14.19
N VAL A 18 21.14 9.55 15.52
CA VAL A 18 20.02 8.86 16.20
C VAL A 18 18.70 9.54 15.88
N SER A 19 18.63 10.87 15.90
CA SER A 19 17.41 11.61 15.57
C SER A 19 16.95 11.40 14.12
N ASP A 20 17.89 11.31 13.18
CA ASP A 20 17.60 11.04 11.78
C ASP A 20 17.25 9.57 11.54
N GLY A 21 17.82 8.64 12.30
CA GLY A 21 17.43 7.23 12.33
C GLY A 21 15.97 7.03 12.79
N ILE A 22 15.57 7.69 13.88
CA ILE A 22 14.19 7.64 14.40
C ILE A 22 13.19 8.17 13.37
N LYS A 23 13.51 9.28 12.70
CA LYS A 23 12.65 9.82 11.62
C LYS A 23 12.51 8.85 10.46
N GLN A 24 13.57 8.12 10.09
CA GLN A 24 13.52 7.13 9.02
C GLN A 24 12.66 5.91 9.41
N VAL A 25 12.81 5.41 10.63
CA VAL A 25 12.00 4.30 11.19
C VAL A 25 10.52 4.68 11.21
N SER A 26 10.17 5.87 11.70
CA SER A 26 8.79 6.36 11.74
C SER A 26 8.19 6.49 10.32
N ARG A 27 8.96 7.02 9.37
CA ARG A 27 8.52 7.17 7.97
C ARG A 27 8.30 5.81 7.30
N GLU A 28 9.10 4.81 7.64
CA GLU A 28 8.95 3.46 7.13
C GLU A 28 7.79 2.70 7.77
N ALA A 29 7.52 2.90 9.05
CA ALA A 29 6.28 2.42 9.67
C ALA A 29 5.05 3.06 8.98
N HIS A 30 5.10 4.37 8.70
CA HIS A 30 4.04 5.05 7.96
C HIS A 30 3.87 4.48 6.54
N HIS A 31 4.96 4.17 5.83
CA HIS A 31 4.89 3.49 4.53
C HIS A 31 4.28 2.10 4.64
N LEU A 32 4.60 1.33 5.69
CA LEU A 32 3.96 0.04 5.91
C LEU A 32 2.44 0.23 6.10
N HIS A 33 2.02 1.15 6.97
CA HIS A 33 0.60 1.45 7.18
C HIS A 33 -0.11 1.92 5.90
N ALA A 34 0.54 2.74 5.09
CA ALA A 34 -0.06 3.34 3.90
C ALA A 34 -0.09 2.40 2.68
N PHE A 35 0.91 1.52 2.54
CA PHE A 35 1.12 0.77 1.29
C PHE A 35 1.06 -0.74 1.45
N VAL A 36 1.00 -1.29 2.67
CA VAL A 36 0.78 -2.74 2.82
C VAL A 36 -0.56 -3.09 2.20
N ARG A 37 -0.57 -4.16 1.41
CA ARG A 37 -1.78 -4.62 0.74
C ARG A 37 -2.13 -6.00 1.24
N PHE A 38 -3.29 -6.10 1.88
CA PHE A 38 -3.87 -7.36 2.29
C PHE A 38 -4.63 -7.99 1.14
N VAL A 39 -4.34 -9.26 0.91
CA VAL A 39 -4.95 -10.10 -0.10
C VAL A 39 -5.77 -11.18 0.61
N PRO A 40 -7.07 -11.31 0.31
CA PRO A 40 -7.89 -12.34 0.91
C PRO A 40 -7.50 -13.73 0.38
N LEU A 41 -7.38 -14.69 1.29
CA LEU A 41 -7.15 -16.08 0.90
C LEU A 41 -8.44 -16.75 0.42
N PRO A 42 -8.38 -17.68 -0.55
CA PRO A 42 -9.51 -18.51 -0.93
C PRO A 42 -10.04 -19.30 0.28
N ALA A 43 -11.36 -19.48 0.38
CA ALA A 43 -12.02 -20.04 1.57
C ALA A 43 -11.40 -21.35 2.09
N GLY A 44 -11.11 -22.32 1.21
CA GLY A 44 -10.50 -23.59 1.62
C GLY A 44 -9.09 -23.43 2.21
N LEU A 45 -8.29 -22.51 1.65
CA LEU A 45 -6.96 -22.23 2.17
C LEU A 45 -7.04 -21.40 3.47
N ALA A 46 -8.01 -20.49 3.55
CA ALA A 46 -8.22 -19.66 4.73
C ALA A 46 -8.60 -20.48 5.96
N GLU A 47 -9.42 -21.52 5.77
CA GLU A 47 -9.75 -22.49 6.82
C GLU A 47 -8.54 -23.37 7.16
N GLN A 48 -7.84 -23.93 6.17
CA GLN A 48 -6.70 -24.80 6.40
C GLN A 48 -5.55 -24.09 7.15
N LEU A 49 -5.25 -22.85 6.78
CA LEU A 49 -4.15 -22.07 7.37
C LEU A 49 -4.57 -21.27 8.60
N GLN A 50 -5.88 -21.22 8.90
CA GLN A 50 -6.46 -20.35 9.91
C GLN A 50 -6.03 -18.88 9.71
N LEU A 51 -6.09 -18.41 8.45
CA LEU A 51 -5.68 -17.08 8.02
C LEU A 51 -6.69 -16.55 7.00
N ASP A 52 -7.22 -15.35 7.20
CA ASP A 52 -8.19 -14.74 6.27
C ASP A 52 -7.48 -13.89 5.21
N LEU A 53 -6.41 -13.20 5.62
CA LEU A 53 -5.66 -12.27 4.78
C LEU A 53 -4.15 -12.54 4.83
N VAL A 54 -3.46 -12.27 3.73
CA VAL A 54 -2.00 -12.27 3.66
C VAL A 54 -1.49 -11.00 3.00
N ALA A 55 -0.32 -10.53 3.42
CA ALA A 55 0.34 -9.38 2.84
C ALA A 55 1.85 -9.60 2.78
N PHE A 56 2.47 -9.16 1.69
CA PHE A 56 3.92 -9.18 1.54
C PHE A 56 4.47 -7.75 1.48
N SER A 57 5.50 -7.47 2.28
CA SER A 57 6.15 -6.16 2.30
C SER A 57 7.67 -6.28 2.29
N ARG A 58 8.33 -5.34 1.61
CA ARG A 58 9.79 -5.17 1.67
C ARG A 58 10.14 -3.93 2.48
N ALA A 59 9.88 -3.99 3.79
CA ALA A 59 10.27 -2.93 4.72
C ALA A 59 11.80 -2.81 4.78
N ALA A 60 12.30 -1.57 4.71
CA ALA A 60 13.74 -1.30 4.75
C ALA A 60 14.32 -1.42 6.18
N HIS A 61 13.49 -1.21 7.20
CA HIS A 61 13.88 -1.24 8.62
C HIS A 61 13.08 -2.30 9.39
N ASP A 62 13.56 -2.65 10.57
CA ASP A 62 12.87 -3.52 11.53
C ASP A 62 11.74 -2.71 12.20
N ILE A 63 10.60 -2.65 11.51
CA ILE A 63 9.41 -1.91 11.94
C ILE A 63 8.20 -2.80 12.13
N LEU A 64 8.30 -4.09 11.76
CA LEU A 64 7.12 -4.94 11.67
C LEU A 64 6.50 -5.16 13.04
N GLU A 65 7.29 -5.49 14.04
CA GLU A 65 6.81 -5.72 15.41
C GLU A 65 6.10 -4.48 15.98
N SER A 66 6.71 -3.30 15.86
CA SER A 66 6.18 -2.06 16.44
C SER A 66 5.00 -1.47 15.64
N ALA A 67 4.97 -1.65 14.32
CA ALA A 67 3.92 -1.09 13.47
C ALA A 67 2.65 -1.94 13.42
N SER A 68 2.71 -3.21 13.86
CA SER A 68 1.65 -4.19 13.62
C SER A 68 0.41 -4.06 14.50
N SER A 69 0.54 -3.43 15.68
CA SER A 69 -0.62 -3.12 16.54
C SER A 69 -1.68 -2.31 15.80
N HIS A 70 -1.26 -1.40 14.91
CA HIS A 70 -2.14 -0.61 14.05
C HIS A 70 -3.12 -1.47 13.23
N PHE A 71 -2.66 -2.61 12.73
CA PHE A 71 -3.49 -3.50 11.90
C PHE A 71 -4.41 -4.36 12.76
N ALA A 72 -3.95 -4.82 13.92
CA ALA A 72 -4.80 -5.54 14.86
C ALA A 72 -5.99 -4.67 15.30
N ASP A 73 -5.75 -3.40 15.62
CA ASP A 73 -6.78 -2.45 16.01
C ASP A 73 -7.79 -2.17 14.89
N ARG A 74 -7.33 -2.06 13.63
CA ARG A 74 -8.19 -1.73 12.48
C ARG A 74 -8.93 -2.91 11.86
N LEU A 75 -8.30 -4.08 11.80
CA LEU A 75 -8.88 -5.29 11.19
C LEU A 75 -9.67 -6.13 12.21
N GLY A 76 -9.62 -5.74 13.48
CA GLY A 76 -10.42 -6.35 14.54
C GLY A 76 -10.04 -7.81 14.76
N ARG A 77 -10.98 -8.72 14.53
CA ARG A 77 -10.78 -10.17 14.74
C ARG A 77 -10.37 -10.94 13.48
N GLN A 78 -10.19 -10.26 12.35
CA GLN A 78 -9.72 -10.95 11.13
C GLN A 78 -8.32 -11.49 11.34
N ARG A 79 -8.08 -12.71 10.87
CA ARG A 79 -6.79 -13.39 10.99
C ARG A 79 -5.93 -13.00 9.80
N TRP A 80 -4.71 -12.55 10.05
CA TRP A 80 -3.88 -12.04 8.97
C TRP A 80 -2.41 -12.34 9.18
N LEU A 81 -1.66 -12.30 8.09
CA LEU A 81 -0.22 -12.52 8.06
C LEU A 81 0.44 -11.40 7.26
N ILE A 82 1.47 -10.76 7.83
CA ILE A 82 2.38 -9.90 7.09
C ILE A 82 3.75 -10.59 7.07
N ALA A 83 4.24 -10.89 5.87
CA ALA A 83 5.57 -11.48 5.68
C ALA A 83 6.51 -10.48 4.99
N THR A 84 7.77 -10.49 5.41
CA THR A 84 8.86 -9.79 4.74
C THR A 84 9.97 -10.78 4.38
N PRO A 85 10.98 -10.37 3.59
CA PRO A 85 12.16 -11.21 3.36
C PRO A 85 12.93 -11.58 4.64
N ARG A 86 12.75 -10.83 5.74
CA ARG A 86 13.53 -11.00 6.98
C ARG A 86 12.68 -11.58 8.11
N ASP A 87 11.62 -10.88 8.47
CA ASP A 87 10.73 -11.17 9.59
C ASP A 87 9.29 -11.37 9.12
N GLY A 88 8.45 -11.85 10.01
CA GLY A 88 7.03 -12.04 9.74
C GLY A 88 6.22 -11.88 11.01
N ILE A 89 4.95 -11.57 10.85
CA ILE A 89 4.02 -11.49 11.97
C ILE A 89 2.66 -12.03 11.56
N ARG A 90 2.14 -12.91 12.39
CA ARG A 90 0.82 -13.50 12.23
C ARG A 90 -0.09 -13.01 13.34
N PHE A 91 -1.34 -12.75 13.01
CA PHE A 91 -2.38 -12.40 13.96
C PHE A 91 -3.51 -13.41 13.86
N ASP A 92 -3.87 -14.03 14.98
CA ASP A 92 -4.90 -15.07 15.06
C ASP A 92 -6.30 -14.53 15.44
N GLY A 93 -6.45 -13.21 15.52
CA GLY A 93 -7.67 -12.55 15.99
C GLY A 93 -7.61 -12.11 17.46
N GLN A 94 -6.57 -12.52 18.19
CA GLN A 94 -6.38 -12.17 19.61
C GLN A 94 -4.93 -11.77 19.93
N ALA A 95 -3.95 -12.52 19.44
CA ALA A 95 -2.54 -12.34 19.74
C ALA A 95 -1.70 -12.19 18.47
N LEU A 96 -0.62 -11.41 18.61
CA LEU A 96 0.40 -11.24 17.59
C LEU A 96 1.52 -12.26 17.82
N GLU A 97 1.81 -13.05 16.80
CA GLU A 97 2.92 -13.98 16.74
C GLU A 97 4.02 -13.38 15.85
N TYR A 98 4.98 -12.69 16.47
CA TYR A 98 6.13 -12.13 15.76
C TYR A 98 7.26 -13.15 15.64
N GLN A 99 7.81 -13.27 14.44
CA GLN A 99 8.94 -14.13 14.12
C GLN A 99 10.06 -13.29 13.52
N ARG A 100 11.17 -13.13 14.26
CA ARG A 100 12.35 -12.38 13.82
C ARG A 100 12.98 -12.96 12.54
N GLN A 101 12.81 -14.26 12.32
CA GLN A 101 13.12 -14.94 11.06
C GLN A 101 11.83 -15.46 10.45
N CYS A 102 11.44 -14.90 9.31
CA CYS A 102 10.19 -15.24 8.66
C CYS A 102 10.20 -16.72 8.21
N PRO A 103 9.27 -17.55 8.73
CA PRO A 103 9.12 -18.92 8.26
C PRO A 103 8.93 -18.97 6.75
N GLU A 104 9.52 -19.97 6.08
CA GLU A 104 9.44 -20.07 4.63
C GLU A 104 7.99 -20.20 4.13
N ALA A 105 7.17 -20.99 4.83
CA ALA A 105 5.76 -21.13 4.52
C ALA A 105 5.04 -19.77 4.51
N TRP A 106 5.30 -18.89 5.49
CA TRP A 106 4.66 -17.57 5.58
C TRP A 106 5.01 -16.70 4.39
N ARG A 107 6.31 -16.68 4.00
CA ARG A 107 6.74 -15.95 2.81
C ARG A 107 6.09 -16.51 1.55
N GLN A 108 6.04 -17.83 1.39
CA GLN A 108 5.45 -18.46 0.21
C GLN A 108 3.96 -18.12 0.09
N TRP A 109 3.20 -18.21 1.18
CA TRP A 109 1.78 -17.85 1.18
C TRP A 109 1.55 -16.38 0.80
N ALA A 110 2.35 -15.46 1.36
CA ALA A 110 2.17 -14.04 1.09
C ALA A 110 2.65 -13.60 -0.30
N CYS A 111 3.80 -14.12 -0.78
CA CYS A 111 4.36 -13.77 -2.08
C CYS A 111 3.55 -14.28 -3.27
N HIS A 112 2.88 -15.43 -3.10
CA HIS A 112 2.14 -16.10 -4.17
C HIS A 112 0.61 -15.93 -4.05
N ALA A 113 0.16 -15.06 -3.16
CA ALA A 113 -1.25 -14.73 -3.03
C ALA A 113 -1.75 -14.03 -4.29
N ASP A 114 -2.81 -14.57 -4.89
CA ASP A 114 -3.49 -13.94 -6.02
C ASP A 114 -4.45 -12.87 -5.51
N ASP A 115 -4.34 -11.63 -5.99
CA ASP A 115 -5.20 -10.51 -5.58
C ASP A 115 -6.41 -10.39 -6.53
N PRO A 116 -7.59 -10.93 -6.16
CA PRO A 116 -8.78 -10.84 -7.01
C PRO A 116 -9.25 -9.40 -7.23
N GLY A 117 -8.87 -8.46 -6.35
CA GLY A 117 -9.21 -7.04 -6.45
C GLY A 117 -8.26 -6.23 -7.33
N ALA A 118 -7.13 -6.80 -7.78
CA ALA A 118 -6.09 -6.05 -8.47
C ALA A 118 -6.55 -5.43 -9.80
N GLU A 119 -7.32 -6.16 -10.62
CA GLU A 119 -7.85 -5.65 -11.90
C GLU A 119 -8.90 -4.56 -11.70
N LEU A 120 -9.80 -4.75 -10.73
CA LEU A 120 -10.83 -3.77 -10.41
C LEU A 120 -10.18 -2.46 -9.95
N TRP A 121 -9.19 -2.54 -9.06
CA TRP A 121 -8.44 -1.39 -8.60
C TRP A 121 -7.67 -0.70 -9.72
N ARG A 122 -6.96 -1.44 -10.58
CA ARG A 122 -6.26 -0.89 -11.76
C ARG A 122 -7.23 -0.16 -12.69
N THR A 123 -8.41 -0.71 -12.89
CA THR A 123 -9.48 -0.06 -13.67
C THR A 123 -9.90 1.25 -13.02
N TYR A 124 -10.27 1.22 -11.75
CA TYR A 124 -10.63 2.42 -10.99
C TYR A 124 -9.53 3.49 -11.05
N TYR A 125 -8.27 3.11 -10.81
CA TYR A 125 -7.12 4.02 -10.82
C TYR A 125 -6.95 4.73 -12.17
N ARG A 126 -7.09 4.00 -13.29
CA ARG A 126 -7.05 4.61 -14.64
C ARG A 126 -8.16 5.64 -14.84
N HIS A 127 -9.37 5.35 -14.36
CA HIS A 127 -10.53 6.22 -14.53
C HIS A 127 -10.47 7.48 -13.67
N THR A 128 -9.86 7.42 -12.49
CA THR A 128 -9.72 8.57 -11.61
C THR A 128 -8.43 9.36 -11.84
N PHE A 129 -7.48 8.82 -12.60
CA PHE A 129 -6.24 9.51 -12.93
C PHE A 129 -6.51 10.76 -13.78
N ASN A 130 -6.09 11.91 -13.24
CA ASN A 130 -6.21 13.20 -13.90
C ASN A 130 -4.80 13.67 -14.34
N PRO A 131 -4.48 13.59 -15.65
CA PRO A 131 -3.15 13.98 -16.15
C PRO A 131 -2.86 15.46 -15.92
N ALA A 132 -3.85 16.35 -15.90
CA ALA A 132 -3.66 17.76 -15.60
C ALA A 132 -3.21 18.05 -14.16
N ARG A 133 -3.49 17.13 -13.23
CA ARG A 133 -3.12 17.28 -11.80
C ARG A 133 -1.86 16.52 -11.41
N VAL A 134 -1.20 15.83 -12.35
CA VAL A 134 -0.05 14.98 -12.00
C VAL A 134 1.20 15.82 -11.73
N ASN A 135 1.79 15.66 -10.54
CA ASN A 135 3.10 16.17 -10.19
C ASN A 135 4.05 14.99 -9.87
N PRO A 136 4.93 14.61 -10.81
CA PRO A 136 5.80 13.45 -10.63
C PRO A 136 6.82 13.59 -9.51
N ASP A 137 7.26 14.81 -9.20
CA ASP A 137 8.24 15.05 -8.12
C ASP A 137 7.59 14.87 -6.76
N ALA A 138 6.41 15.47 -6.56
CA ALA A 138 5.63 15.28 -5.34
C ALA A 138 5.23 13.79 -5.16
N MET A 139 4.83 13.11 -6.25
CA MET A 139 4.49 11.69 -6.19
C MET A 139 5.67 10.83 -5.73
N ARG A 140 6.89 11.09 -6.22
CA ARG A 140 8.10 10.36 -5.79
C ARG A 140 8.53 10.66 -4.35
N GLN A 141 8.25 11.88 -3.86
CA GLN A 141 8.52 12.26 -2.47
C GLN A 141 7.60 11.51 -1.51
N HIS A 142 6.30 11.45 -1.82
CA HIS A 142 5.31 10.74 -0.98
C HIS A 142 5.38 9.22 -1.14
N MET A 143 5.75 8.74 -2.33
CA MET A 143 5.71 7.33 -2.67
C MET A 143 6.92 6.96 -3.53
N PRO A 144 8.05 6.63 -2.88
CA PRO A 144 9.28 6.27 -3.59
C PRO A 144 9.06 5.09 -4.54
N GLY A 145 9.65 5.17 -5.74
CA GLY A 145 9.42 4.19 -6.81
C GLY A 145 9.71 2.72 -6.46
N ARG A 146 10.52 2.46 -5.41
CA ARG A 146 10.75 1.10 -4.91
C ARG A 146 9.47 0.36 -4.51
N PHE A 147 8.45 1.09 -4.03
CA PHE A 147 7.16 0.54 -3.59
C PHE A 147 6.22 0.21 -4.74
N TRP A 148 6.36 0.88 -5.89
CA TRP A 148 5.44 0.71 -7.02
C TRP A 148 5.42 -0.74 -7.52
N ARG A 149 6.54 -1.45 -7.44
CA ARG A 149 6.66 -2.86 -7.86
C ARG A 149 5.77 -3.82 -7.07
N HIS A 150 5.33 -3.43 -5.87
CA HIS A 150 4.51 -4.25 -4.99
C HIS A 150 3.05 -3.81 -4.98
N LEU A 151 2.70 -2.84 -5.82
CA LEU A 151 1.35 -2.31 -5.92
C LEU A 151 0.73 -2.67 -7.27
N PRO A 152 -0.56 -3.01 -7.28
CA PRO A 152 -1.26 -3.37 -8.51
C PRO A 152 -1.27 -2.22 -9.53
N GLU A 153 -1.33 -0.96 -9.09
CA GLU A 153 -1.28 0.21 -9.97
C GLU A 153 0.14 0.59 -10.42
N GLY A 154 1.19 0.02 -9.82
CA GLY A 154 2.59 0.37 -10.10
C GLY A 154 2.97 0.40 -11.58
N PRO A 155 2.63 -0.64 -12.37
CA PRO A 155 2.87 -0.64 -13.81
C PRO A 155 2.14 0.49 -14.57
N LEU A 156 0.99 0.94 -14.06
CA LEU A 156 0.22 2.03 -14.66
C LEU A 156 0.83 3.40 -14.37
N ILE A 157 1.42 3.60 -13.19
CA ILE A 157 1.99 4.89 -12.77
C ILE A 157 2.99 5.41 -13.81
N ALA A 158 3.98 4.59 -14.18
CA ALA A 158 5.02 4.98 -15.13
C ALA A 158 4.44 5.37 -16.50
N ARG A 159 3.47 4.58 -17.00
CA ARG A 159 2.80 4.81 -18.28
C ARG A 159 1.97 6.10 -18.27
N LEU A 160 1.10 6.28 -17.28
CA LEU A 160 0.17 7.41 -17.19
C LEU A 160 0.91 8.73 -16.97
N VAL A 161 1.96 8.72 -16.13
CA VAL A 161 2.83 9.89 -15.93
C VAL A 161 3.60 10.25 -17.21
N GLY A 162 4.12 9.24 -17.93
CA GLY A 162 4.79 9.46 -19.21
C GLY A 162 3.87 10.09 -20.25
N GLN A 163 2.64 9.60 -20.36
CA GLN A 163 1.62 10.14 -21.27
C GLN A 163 1.23 11.59 -20.92
N ALA A 164 1.11 11.91 -19.63
CA ALA A 164 0.79 13.27 -19.19
C ALA A 164 1.87 14.29 -19.61
N ARG A 165 3.15 13.91 -19.50
CA ARG A 165 4.30 14.75 -19.89
C ARG A 165 4.38 15.03 -21.40
N GLN A 166 3.84 14.13 -22.23
CA GLN A 166 3.86 14.27 -23.70
C GLN A 166 2.73 15.18 -24.25
N GLY A 167 2.24 16.13 -23.45
CA GLY A 167 1.27 17.15 -23.88
C GLY A 167 -0.20 16.85 -23.52
N LYS A 168 -0.49 15.72 -22.86
CA LYS A 168 -1.85 15.36 -22.41
C LYS A 168 -2.22 15.90 -21.02
N GLN A 169 -1.35 16.73 -20.45
CA GLN A 169 -1.65 17.51 -19.24
C GLN A 169 -2.82 18.49 -19.40
N ARG A 170 -3.32 18.71 -20.62
CA ARG A 170 -4.50 19.55 -20.87
C ARG A 170 -5.83 18.81 -20.66
N ASP A 171 -5.79 17.48 -20.57
CA ASP A 171 -6.98 16.64 -20.45
C ASP A 171 -7.29 16.33 -18.97
N GLY A 172 -8.57 16.36 -18.59
CA GLY A 172 -9.00 16.08 -17.21
C GLY A 172 -9.02 14.59 -16.82
N GLN A 173 -8.81 13.69 -17.78
CA GLN A 173 -8.87 12.23 -17.60
C GLN A 173 -7.80 11.51 -18.42
N ALA A 174 -7.49 10.27 -18.06
CA ALA A 174 -6.59 9.42 -18.82
C ALA A 174 -7.08 9.24 -20.29
N PRO A 175 -6.17 9.17 -21.29
CA PRO A 175 -6.55 9.27 -22.70
C PRO A 175 -7.42 8.11 -23.18
N GLU A 176 -7.16 6.91 -22.67
CA GLU A 176 -7.96 5.72 -22.96
C GLU A 176 -9.38 5.80 -22.40
N VAL A 177 -9.60 6.59 -21.36
CA VAL A 177 -10.92 6.79 -20.73
C VAL A 177 -11.71 7.84 -21.51
N GLY A 178 -11.07 8.94 -21.91
CA GLY A 178 -11.71 9.98 -22.73
C GLY A 178 -12.18 9.48 -24.10
N GLN A 179 -11.59 8.39 -24.61
CA GLN A 179 -11.97 7.75 -25.87
C GLN A 179 -13.09 6.71 -25.73
N GLN A 180 -13.47 6.32 -24.50
CA GLN A 180 -14.54 5.36 -24.29
C GLN A 180 -15.91 6.03 -24.39
N GLY A 181 -16.81 5.45 -25.18
CA GLY A 181 -18.21 5.84 -25.20
C GLY A 181 -18.88 5.56 -23.85
N GLY A 182 -19.70 6.49 -23.36
CA GLY A 182 -20.42 6.33 -22.10
C GLY A 182 -21.29 5.07 -22.11
N LYS A 183 -21.11 4.18 -21.12
CA LYS A 183 -21.98 3.02 -20.96
C LYS A 183 -23.34 3.48 -20.42
N ARG A 184 -24.41 3.30 -21.21
CA ARG A 184 -25.78 3.40 -20.68
C ARG A 184 -25.99 2.24 -19.72
N ILE A 185 -26.18 2.54 -18.44
CA ILE A 185 -26.68 1.57 -17.49
C ILE A 185 -28.16 1.38 -17.85
N ALA A 186 -28.51 0.20 -18.37
CA ALA A 186 -29.91 -0.19 -18.49
C ALA A 186 -30.44 -0.34 -17.05
N LEU A 187 -31.17 0.68 -16.58
CA LEU A 187 -32.04 0.52 -15.43
C LEU A 187 -33.06 -0.55 -15.84
N GLY A 188 -33.04 -1.70 -15.16
CA GLY A 188 -33.94 -2.81 -15.43
C GLY A 188 -35.39 -2.32 -15.51
N GLU A 189 -36.11 -2.81 -16.52
CA GLU A 189 -37.54 -2.52 -16.71
C GLU A 189 -38.32 -2.87 -15.44
N GLY A 190 -38.82 -1.84 -14.74
CA GLY A 190 -39.65 -2.05 -13.57
C GLY A 190 -39.69 -0.87 -12.62
N LEU A 191 -40.09 0.32 -13.09
CA LEU A 191 -40.79 1.33 -12.29
C LEU A 191 -41.24 2.48 -13.20
N SER A 192 -42.39 2.27 -13.85
CA SER A 192 -43.19 3.38 -14.37
C SER A 192 -43.91 4.02 -13.19
N ALA A 193 -43.29 5.04 -12.58
CA ALA A 193 -43.97 5.95 -11.68
C ALA A 193 -44.19 7.27 -12.44
N ARG A 194 -45.42 7.45 -12.93
CA ARG A 194 -45.91 8.73 -13.44
C ARG A 194 -45.80 9.77 -12.33
N LEU A 195 -44.96 10.79 -12.52
CA LEU A 195 -45.08 12.04 -11.77
C LEU A 195 -45.89 13.03 -12.62
N ASN A 196 -47.16 13.15 -12.25
CA ASN A 196 -48.08 14.17 -12.72
C ASN A 196 -47.57 15.54 -12.22
N ARG A 197 -47.43 16.51 -13.13
CA ARG A 197 -47.35 17.94 -12.77
C ARG A 197 -48.73 18.39 -12.29
N GLN A 198 -48.76 19.08 -11.16
CA GLN A 198 -49.63 20.24 -10.97
C GLN A 198 -48.72 21.46 -10.83
#